data_AF-A0A971JN86-F1
#
_entry.id   AF-A0A971JN86-F1
#
_cell.length_a   1.000
_cell.length_b   1.000
_cell.length_c   1.000
_cell.angle_alpha   90.00
_cell.angle_beta   90.00
_cell.angle_gamma   90.00
#
_symmetry.space_group_name_H-M   'P 1'
#
loop_
_entity.id
_entity.type
_entity.pdbx_description
1 polymer ?
#
loop_
_entity_poly.entity_id
_entity_poly.type
_entity_poly.pdbx_seq_one_letter_code
_entity_poly.pdbx_strand_id
1 'polypeptide(L)'
;MKQFQRILLFTLLATTLSNVAHANMGPAIVIQFSIHLMVLTWIVGIGEGILLCTLFRAWRLNSATSRIFISMITANFASALLGSLFVNSGVAARIMGDVTIENLKPAFWTLVYVTFVLTMIIEFPFFLWALHGRKWLVPKAVAATLFLHCISYSLLFFFYTGEGSISLVTELEVVSVSIFEMKEDYDLYYISPDGKNVLRSNLAGKETEVIATLDMDGIPDRLCAYPKKIVEETKEGTNKDYPETIQRVCWESGFDLYVLMNVNNVYKTTLLIENFSARSAVLLSDGEYLGFWDTETEWDDKGFKTFGDAKKWEYYSDYWGRLTVTQVRKGDHPYTSAERRSSSTREPGKSIFASYWIHAPFVQWSIRNGTHIAGDYAVFLLGKDQICILDPEKKRIALIARGFGPVVAKPPPEEIPKKSPEETNEQTANEVP
;
A
#
# COMPACT_ATOMS: atom_id res chain seq x y z
N MET A 1 38.07 10.38 -23.56
CA MET A 1 36.78 9.97 -24.15
C MET A 1 36.61 8.45 -24.25
N LYS A 2 37.48 7.67 -24.92
CA LYS A 2 37.29 6.21 -25.11
C LYS A 2 37.17 5.39 -23.82
N GLN A 3 37.94 5.71 -22.76
CA GLN A 3 37.81 5.02 -21.47
C GLN A 3 36.50 5.35 -20.76
N PHE A 4 36.07 6.62 -20.82
CA PHE A 4 34.78 7.04 -20.25
C PHE A 4 33.61 6.31 -20.91
N GLN A 5 33.62 6.17 -22.25
CA GLN A 5 32.62 5.37 -22.96
C GLN A 5 32.61 3.89 -22.53
N ARG A 6 33.78 3.28 -22.30
CA ARG A 6 33.86 1.89 -21.83
C ARG A 6 33.33 1.73 -20.41
N ILE A 7 33.64 2.66 -19.52
CA ILE A 7 33.10 2.68 -18.15
C ILE A 7 31.58 2.85 -18.18
N LEU A 8 31.08 3.78 -18.99
CA LEU A 8 29.64 4.00 -19.17
C LEU A 8 28.94 2.74 -19.69
N LEU A 9 29.52 2.07 -20.70
CA LEU A 9 28.97 0.84 -21.26
C LEU A 9 28.95 -0.31 -20.25
N PHE A 10 30.04 -0.48 -19.48
CA PHE A 10 30.11 -1.54 -18.47
C PHE A 10 29.14 -1.27 -17.32
N THR A 11 28.98 -0.01 -16.92
CA THR A 11 27.99 0.40 -15.92
C THR A 11 26.58 0.10 -16.41
N LEU A 12 26.26 0.50 -17.66
CA LEU A 12 24.97 0.20 -18.28
C LEU A 12 24.70 -1.32 -18.31
N LEU A 13 25.69 -2.12 -18.72
CA LEU A 13 25.57 -3.58 -18.79
C LEU A 13 25.38 -4.24 -17.41
N ALA A 14 26.14 -3.79 -16.39
CA ALA A 14 26.00 -4.31 -15.03
C ALA A 14 24.64 -3.94 -14.41
N THR A 15 24.12 -2.75 -14.73
CA THR A 15 22.80 -2.31 -14.26
C THR A 15 21.66 -3.05 -14.95
N THR A 16 21.78 -3.39 -16.25
CA THR A 16 20.75 -4.17 -16.96
C THR A 16 20.77 -5.65 -16.59
N LEU A 17 21.94 -6.21 -16.24
CA LEU A 17 22.08 -7.60 -15.79
C LEU A 17 21.51 -7.84 -14.38
N SER A 18 21.36 -6.79 -13.56
CA SER A 18 20.78 -6.89 -12.21
C SER A 18 19.25 -6.79 -12.19
N ASN A 19 18.61 -6.63 -13.35
CA ASN A 19 17.15 -6.62 -13.47
C ASN A 19 16.62 -8.06 -13.43
N VAL A 20 16.63 -8.66 -12.23
CA VAL A 20 15.57 -9.61 -11.89
C VAL A 20 14.30 -8.77 -11.87
N ALA A 21 13.51 -8.85 -12.94
CA ALA A 21 12.20 -8.25 -12.98
C ALA A 21 11.35 -8.90 -11.89
N HIS A 22 11.35 -8.31 -10.70
CA HIS A 22 10.37 -8.66 -9.69
C HIS A 22 9.04 -8.14 -10.21
N ALA A 23 8.21 -9.03 -10.76
CA ALA A 23 6.85 -8.72 -11.22
C ALA A 23 6.01 -7.97 -10.15
N ASN A 24 6.43 -8.07 -8.89
CA ASN A 24 5.78 -7.48 -7.73
C ASN A 24 6.39 -6.14 -7.26
N MET A 25 7.51 -5.68 -7.83
CA MET A 25 8.03 -4.34 -7.55
C MET A 25 7.53 -3.39 -8.62
N GLY A 26 6.83 -2.32 -8.21
CA GLY A 26 6.26 -1.40 -9.18
C GLY A 26 7.35 -0.68 -10.01
N PRO A 27 7.24 -0.60 -11.36
CA PRO A 27 8.07 0.24 -12.21
C PRO A 27 8.45 1.62 -11.67
N ALA A 28 7.60 2.32 -10.93
CA ALA A 28 7.95 3.63 -10.35
C ALA A 28 9.17 3.56 -9.40
N ILE A 29 9.22 2.57 -8.50
CA ILE A 29 10.35 2.39 -7.58
C ILE A 29 11.57 1.88 -8.33
N VAL A 30 11.39 0.94 -9.25
CA VAL A 30 12.50 0.43 -10.08
C VAL A 30 13.13 1.58 -10.87
N ILE A 31 12.32 2.48 -11.43
CA ILE A 31 12.79 3.67 -12.14
C ILE A 31 13.48 4.64 -11.17
N GLN A 32 12.87 4.98 -10.04
CA GLN A 32 13.47 5.91 -9.07
C GLN A 32 14.79 5.37 -8.51
N PHE A 33 14.85 4.07 -8.20
CA PHE A 33 16.04 3.38 -7.74
C PHE A 33 17.10 3.30 -8.86
N SER A 34 16.69 3.03 -10.10
CA SER A 34 17.60 3.03 -11.25
C SER A 34 18.18 4.42 -11.52
N ILE A 35 17.35 5.47 -11.46
CA ILE A 35 17.80 6.87 -11.58
C ILE A 35 18.76 7.21 -10.45
N HIS A 36 18.44 6.81 -9.21
CA HIS A 36 19.33 7.00 -8.08
C HIS A 36 20.69 6.30 -8.30
N LEU A 37 20.66 5.01 -8.65
CA LEU A 37 21.87 4.20 -8.86
C LEU A 37 22.70 4.69 -10.05
N MET A 38 22.09 5.20 -11.12
CA MET A 38 22.80 5.63 -12.33
C MET A 38 23.21 7.10 -12.33
N VAL A 39 22.43 7.99 -11.73
CA VAL A 39 22.64 9.45 -11.81
C VAL A 39 23.08 9.99 -10.47
N LEU A 40 22.36 9.67 -9.40
CA LEU A 40 22.63 10.29 -8.10
C LEU A 40 23.95 9.81 -7.49
N THR A 41 24.29 8.53 -7.60
CA THR A 41 25.59 7.98 -7.16
C THR A 41 26.78 8.66 -7.85
N TRP A 42 26.66 9.01 -9.14
CA TRP A 42 27.69 9.74 -9.87
C TRP A 42 27.82 11.18 -9.37
N ILE A 43 26.69 11.87 -9.19
CA ILE A 43 26.67 13.24 -8.67
C ILE A 43 27.28 13.29 -7.28
N VAL A 44 26.88 12.37 -6.39
CA VAL A 44 27.42 12.26 -5.02
C VAL A 44 28.91 11.95 -5.06
N GLY A 45 29.34 10.92 -5.79
CA GLY A 45 30.77 10.56 -5.88
C GLY A 45 31.66 11.68 -6.46
N ILE A 46 31.16 12.46 -7.42
CA ILE A 46 31.85 13.66 -7.94
C ILE A 46 31.89 14.76 -6.87
N GLY A 47 30.76 15.05 -6.21
CA GLY A 47 30.66 16.07 -5.16
C GLY A 47 31.60 15.77 -3.98
N GLU A 48 31.64 14.52 -3.53
CA GLU A 48 32.55 14.05 -2.49
C GLU A 48 34.01 14.14 -2.92
N GLY A 49 34.31 13.80 -4.19
CA GLY A 49 35.65 13.96 -4.77
C GLY A 49 36.12 15.41 -4.77
N ILE A 50 35.24 16.36 -5.13
CA ILE A 50 35.51 17.81 -5.07
C ILE A 50 35.77 18.26 -3.63
N LEU A 51 34.93 17.81 -2.69
CA LEU A 51 35.04 18.21 -1.29
C LEU A 51 36.33 17.65 -0.66
N LEU A 52 36.71 16.40 -0.92
CA LEU A 52 37.99 15.83 -0.51
C LEU A 52 39.18 16.58 -1.10
N CYS A 53 39.15 16.88 -2.41
CA CYS A 53 40.22 17.62 -3.06
C CYS A 53 40.40 19.01 -2.42
N THR A 54 39.31 19.66 -2.04
CA THR A 54 39.30 20.96 -1.36
C THR A 54 39.83 20.86 0.06
N LEU A 55 39.30 19.94 0.86
CA LEU A 55 39.68 19.73 2.27
C LEU A 55 41.18 19.42 2.43
N PHE A 56 41.73 18.59 1.53
CA PHE A 56 43.13 18.18 1.58
C PHE A 56 44.05 18.96 0.62
N ARG A 57 43.55 20.03 0.00
CA ARG A 57 44.27 20.85 -1.00
C ARG A 57 44.98 19.98 -2.05
N ALA A 58 44.32 18.91 -2.51
CA ALA A 58 44.90 17.92 -3.41
C ALA A 58 44.94 18.39 -4.88
N TRP A 59 44.28 19.51 -5.20
CA TRP A 59 44.22 20.10 -6.55
C TRP A 59 45.57 20.32 -7.23
N ARG A 60 46.66 20.47 -6.47
CA ARG A 60 48.01 20.74 -7.01
C ARG A 60 48.69 19.50 -7.61
N LEU A 61 48.20 18.30 -7.33
CA LEU A 61 48.80 17.03 -7.76
C LEU A 61 47.86 16.32 -8.74
N ASN A 62 48.10 16.48 -10.04
CA ASN A 62 47.26 15.92 -11.11
C ASN A 62 46.97 14.42 -10.93
N SER A 63 47.94 13.64 -10.43
CA SER A 63 47.75 12.19 -10.18
C SER A 63 46.89 11.88 -8.96
N ALA A 64 46.95 12.71 -7.91
CA ALA A 64 46.17 12.51 -6.69
C ALA A 64 44.68 12.83 -6.91
N THR A 65 44.40 13.87 -7.70
CA THR A 65 43.04 14.28 -8.05
C THR A 65 42.28 13.15 -8.73
N SER A 66 42.83 12.55 -9.80
CA SER A 66 42.17 11.45 -10.51
C SER A 66 41.91 10.24 -9.62
N ARG A 67 42.85 9.90 -8.72
CA ARG A 67 42.67 8.80 -7.77
C ARG A 67 41.52 9.06 -6.82
N ILE A 68 41.39 10.28 -6.29
CA ILE A 68 40.30 10.66 -5.38
C ILE A 68 38.94 10.49 -6.07
N PHE A 69 38.77 11.03 -7.29
CA PHE A 69 37.51 10.91 -8.02
C PHE A 69 37.15 9.47 -8.36
N ILE A 70 38.10 8.68 -8.87
CA ILE A 70 37.85 7.26 -9.17
C ILE A 70 37.47 6.50 -7.90
N SER A 71 38.14 6.77 -6.78
CA SER A 71 37.84 6.15 -5.49
C SER A 71 36.42 6.46 -5.05
N MET A 72 36.01 7.73 -5.06
CA MET A 72 34.69 8.15 -4.55
C MET A 72 33.55 7.65 -5.43
N ILE A 73 33.70 7.70 -6.75
CA ILE A 73 32.70 7.15 -7.68
C ILE A 73 32.57 5.63 -7.47
N THR A 74 33.69 4.92 -7.34
CA THR A 74 33.66 3.46 -7.12
C THR A 74 33.07 3.12 -5.75
N ALA A 75 33.38 3.90 -4.71
CA ALA A 75 32.86 3.73 -3.36
C ALA A 75 31.33 3.83 -3.34
N ASN A 76 30.78 4.91 -3.90
CA ASN A 76 29.33 5.16 -3.98
C ASN A 76 28.60 4.07 -4.79
N PHE A 77 29.21 3.60 -5.88
CA PHE A 77 28.60 2.52 -6.68
C PHE A 77 28.61 1.19 -5.92
N ALA A 78 29.74 0.85 -5.28
CA ALA A 78 29.89 -0.36 -4.49
C ALA A 78 28.93 -0.37 -3.29
N SER A 79 28.80 0.75 -2.58
CA SER A 79 27.92 0.89 -1.42
C SER A 79 26.45 0.86 -1.82
N ALA A 80 26.04 1.50 -2.91
CA ALA A 80 24.67 1.44 -3.41
C ALA A 80 24.27 0.02 -3.86
N LEU A 81 25.17 -0.69 -4.56
CA LEU A 81 24.94 -2.07 -4.98
C LEU A 81 24.80 -3.01 -3.77
N LEU A 82 25.75 -2.96 -2.84
CA LEU A 82 25.71 -3.77 -1.62
C LEU A 82 24.55 -3.40 -0.70
N GLY A 83 24.18 -2.12 -0.64
CA GLY A 83 22.99 -1.64 0.07
C GLY A 83 21.70 -2.22 -0.51
N SER A 84 21.58 -2.28 -1.85
CA SER A 84 20.45 -2.94 -2.52
C SER A 84 20.36 -4.43 -2.18
N LEU A 85 21.50 -5.13 -2.26
CA LEU A 85 21.57 -6.55 -1.89
C LEU A 85 21.21 -6.77 -0.42
N PHE A 86 21.63 -5.87 0.46
CA PHE A 86 21.29 -5.91 1.88
C PHE A 86 19.79 -5.73 2.11
N VAL A 87 19.16 -4.71 1.53
CA VAL A 87 17.72 -4.45 1.69
C VAL A 87 16.87 -5.63 1.20
N ASN A 88 17.30 -6.29 0.13
CA ASN A 88 16.63 -7.48 -0.42
C ASN A 88 17.00 -8.79 0.30
N SER A 89 17.85 -8.75 1.33
CA SER A 89 18.30 -9.94 2.04
C SER A 89 17.38 -10.33 3.21
N GLY A 90 17.39 -11.60 3.57
CA GLY A 90 16.74 -12.08 4.79
C GLY A 90 17.34 -11.48 6.09
N VAL A 91 18.55 -10.88 6.03
CA VAL A 91 19.15 -10.19 7.17
C VAL A 91 18.42 -8.88 7.44
N ALA A 92 18.14 -8.08 6.42
CA ALA A 92 17.34 -6.87 6.57
C ALA A 92 15.94 -7.20 7.09
N ALA A 93 15.29 -8.25 6.55
CA ALA A 93 14.00 -8.72 7.06
C ALA A 93 14.05 -9.10 8.55
N ARG A 94 15.11 -9.76 9.02
CA ARG A 94 15.29 -10.09 10.45
C ARG A 94 15.53 -8.85 11.32
N ILE A 95 16.27 -7.86 10.82
CA ILE A 95 16.56 -6.61 11.54
C ILE A 95 15.29 -5.77 11.68
N MET A 96 14.52 -5.66 10.61
CA MET A 96 13.28 -4.88 10.59
C MET A 96 12.13 -5.59 11.33
N GLY A 97 12.20 -6.92 11.43
CA GLY A 97 11.15 -7.74 12.00
C GLY A 97 9.89 -7.73 11.11
N ASP A 98 8.75 -7.99 11.73
CA ASP A 98 7.46 -7.91 11.07
C ASP A 98 7.00 -6.44 10.99
N VAL A 99 7.20 -5.83 9.82
CA VAL A 99 6.91 -4.40 9.61
C VAL A 99 5.42 -4.21 9.35
N THR A 100 4.76 -3.45 10.22
CA THR A 100 3.37 -3.03 10.13
C THR A 100 3.25 -1.52 10.05
N ILE A 101 2.06 -1.01 9.74
CA ILE A 101 1.79 0.44 9.76
C ILE A 101 2.11 1.08 11.13
N GLU A 102 1.96 0.32 12.22
CA GLU A 102 2.22 0.79 13.59
C GLU A 102 3.70 0.94 13.91
N ASN A 103 4.56 0.11 13.33
CA ASN A 103 6.01 0.13 13.57
C ASN A 103 6.83 0.58 12.35
N LEU A 104 6.18 0.99 11.26
CA LEU A 104 6.86 1.40 10.02
C LEU A 104 7.83 2.55 10.25
N LYS A 105 7.45 3.55 11.06
CA LYS A 105 8.31 4.70 11.37
C LYS A 105 9.60 4.29 12.10
N PRO A 106 9.58 3.56 13.24
CA PRO A 106 10.81 3.09 13.85
C PRO A 106 11.59 2.10 12.97
N ALA A 107 10.92 1.22 12.20
CA ALA A 107 11.58 0.32 11.26
C ALA A 107 12.35 1.10 10.16
N PHE A 108 11.73 2.15 9.61
CA PHE A 108 12.35 3.07 8.65
C PHE A 108 13.63 3.69 9.20
N TRP A 109 13.59 4.28 10.39
CA TRP A 109 14.76 4.92 10.99
C TRP A 109 15.86 3.91 11.36
N THR A 110 15.47 2.72 11.80
CA THR A 110 16.41 1.62 12.04
C THR A 110 17.16 1.26 10.76
N LEU A 111 16.44 1.11 9.64
CA LEU A 111 17.07 0.82 8.36
C LEU A 111 17.99 1.96 7.90
N VAL A 112 17.55 3.22 8.00
CA VAL A 112 18.39 4.39 7.66
C VAL A 112 19.69 4.39 8.45
N TYR A 113 19.64 4.09 9.76
CA TYR A 113 20.83 4.03 10.59
C TYR A 113 21.75 2.86 10.19
N VAL A 114 21.18 1.67 10.00
CA VAL A 114 21.94 0.47 9.62
C VAL A 114 22.60 0.65 8.25
N THR A 115 21.87 1.18 7.25
CA THR A 115 22.43 1.41 5.92
C THR A 115 23.48 2.51 5.94
N PHE A 116 23.30 3.58 6.72
CA PHE A 116 24.31 4.62 6.92
C PHE A 116 25.63 4.04 7.45
N VAL A 117 25.57 3.25 8.52
CA VAL A 117 26.75 2.60 9.10
C VAL A 117 27.37 1.61 8.12
N LEU A 118 26.55 0.82 7.42
CA LEU A 118 27.01 -0.15 6.43
C LEU A 118 27.73 0.55 5.26
N THR A 119 27.19 1.66 4.74
CA THR A 119 27.86 2.47 3.71
C THR A 119 29.22 2.95 4.20
N MET A 120 29.30 3.52 5.41
CA MET A 120 30.58 3.95 5.97
C MET A 120 31.61 2.82 6.01
N ILE A 121 31.22 1.62 6.45
CA ILE A 121 32.11 0.44 6.52
C ILE A 121 32.59 0.04 5.12
N ILE A 122 31.68 -0.02 4.15
CA ILE A 122 31.96 -0.42 2.77
C ILE A 122 32.87 0.59 2.07
N GLU A 123 32.64 1.89 2.29
CA GLU A 123 33.36 2.95 1.60
C GLU A 123 34.71 3.27 2.22
N PHE A 124 34.90 2.99 3.51
CA PHE A 124 36.13 3.31 4.22
C PHE A 124 37.44 2.85 3.53
N PRO A 125 37.54 1.63 2.94
CA PRO A 125 38.71 1.23 2.16
C PRO A 125 39.02 2.15 0.97
N PHE A 126 38.00 2.72 0.33
CA PHE A 126 38.17 3.65 -0.79
C PHE A 126 38.67 5.01 -0.31
N PHE A 127 38.25 5.46 0.88
CA PHE A 127 38.82 6.65 1.53
C PHE A 127 40.29 6.47 1.86
N LEU A 128 40.69 5.30 2.38
CA LEU A 128 42.09 4.97 2.61
C LEU A 128 42.90 5.01 1.32
N TRP A 129 42.35 4.46 0.23
CA TRP A 129 43.01 4.48 -1.08
C TRP A 129 43.11 5.89 -1.67
N ALA A 130 42.04 6.69 -1.60
CA ALA A 130 41.99 8.06 -2.06
C ALA A 130 43.08 8.92 -1.39
N LEU A 131 43.23 8.77 -0.07
CA LEU A 131 44.16 9.54 0.76
C LEU A 131 45.55 8.91 0.87
N HIS A 132 45.84 7.81 0.18
CA HIS A 132 47.11 7.10 0.27
C HIS A 132 48.33 8.02 0.03
N GLY A 133 49.35 7.88 0.87
CA GLY A 133 50.56 8.72 0.86
C GLY A 133 50.48 10.00 1.71
N ARG A 134 49.37 10.25 2.41
CA ARG A 134 49.25 11.35 3.37
C ARG A 134 49.70 10.93 4.78
N LYS A 135 50.40 11.83 5.49
CA LYS A 135 50.67 11.66 6.94
C LYS A 135 49.35 11.64 7.71
N TRP A 136 49.27 10.78 8.74
CA TRP A 136 48.05 10.56 9.54
C TRP A 136 46.87 10.03 8.70
N LEU A 137 47.13 9.04 7.84
CA LEU A 137 46.18 8.49 6.89
C LEU A 137 44.86 8.06 7.56
N VAL A 138 44.95 7.18 8.57
CA VAL A 138 43.75 6.56 9.17
C VAL A 138 42.87 7.58 9.88
N PRO A 139 43.37 8.44 10.79
CA PRO A 139 42.51 9.43 11.46
C PRO A 139 41.88 10.43 10.48
N LYS A 140 42.61 10.80 9.41
CA LYS A 140 42.07 11.67 8.36
C LYS A 140 41.01 10.97 7.52
N ALA A 141 41.21 9.70 7.18
CA ALA A 141 40.21 8.91 6.47
C ALA A 141 38.94 8.78 7.30
N VAL A 142 39.04 8.43 8.59
CA VAL A 142 37.89 8.33 9.50
C VAL A 142 37.13 9.66 9.58
N ALA A 143 37.83 10.77 9.82
CA ALA A 143 37.20 12.09 9.90
C ALA A 143 36.56 12.50 8.57
N ALA A 144 37.22 12.22 7.44
CA ALA A 144 36.70 12.53 6.12
C ALA A 144 35.45 11.69 5.80
N THR A 145 35.49 10.37 6.04
CA THR A 145 34.34 9.47 5.84
C THR A 145 33.13 9.96 6.63
N LEU A 146 33.30 10.22 7.93
CA LEU A 146 32.21 10.74 8.78
C LEU A 146 31.65 12.07 8.24
N PHE A 147 32.52 13.05 7.98
CA PHE A 147 32.10 14.38 7.54
C PHE A 147 31.37 14.35 6.19
N LEU A 148 31.91 13.62 5.22
CA LEU A 148 31.33 13.50 3.88
C LEU A 148 30.01 12.76 3.92
N HIS A 149 29.93 11.63 4.64
CA HIS A 149 28.69 10.90 4.76
C HIS A 149 27.61 11.74 5.44
N CYS A 150 27.92 12.53 6.47
CA CYS A 150 26.94 13.45 7.07
C CYS A 150 26.36 14.44 6.03
N ILE A 151 27.20 15.01 5.16
CA ILE A 151 26.75 15.94 4.11
C ILE A 151 25.96 15.21 3.03
N SER A 152 26.54 14.16 2.45
CA SER A 152 25.93 13.38 1.37
C SER A 152 24.59 12.77 1.80
N TYR A 153 24.51 12.17 2.99
CA TYR A 153 23.26 11.63 3.50
C TYR A 153 22.23 12.70 3.85
N SER A 154 22.65 13.88 4.32
CA SER A 154 21.69 14.98 4.52
C SER A 154 21.05 15.41 3.20
N LEU A 155 21.83 15.46 2.12
CA LEU A 155 21.33 15.77 0.77
C LEU A 155 20.45 14.64 0.23
N LEU A 156 20.85 13.37 0.41
CA LEU A 156 20.05 12.21 0.02
C LEU A 156 18.73 12.18 0.78
N PHE A 157 18.76 12.45 2.09
CA PHE A 157 17.58 12.51 2.92
C PHE A 157 16.61 13.57 2.37
N PHE A 158 17.07 14.80 2.12
CA PHE A 158 16.25 15.84 1.49
C PHE A 158 15.67 15.43 0.13
N PHE A 159 16.44 14.71 -0.69
CA PHE A 159 15.98 14.20 -1.98
C PHE A 159 14.86 13.16 -1.83
N TYR A 160 14.98 12.27 -0.84
CA TYR A 160 14.00 11.20 -0.62
C TYR A 160 12.80 11.60 0.21
N THR A 161 12.94 12.57 1.12
CA THR A 161 11.83 13.12 1.92
C THR A 161 11.07 14.24 1.24
N GLY A 162 11.28 14.47 -0.06
CA GLY A 162 10.43 15.38 -0.83
C GLY A 162 8.95 15.06 -0.61
N GLU A 163 8.11 16.10 -0.59
CA GLU A 163 6.75 16.17 0.03
C GLU A 163 5.75 15.02 -0.27
N GLY A 164 6.04 14.08 -1.15
CA GLY A 164 5.15 12.97 -1.48
C GLY A 164 5.50 11.63 -0.83
N SER A 165 6.76 11.17 -0.90
CA SER A 165 7.11 9.74 -0.98
C SER A 165 6.66 8.84 0.19
N ILE A 166 6.43 9.41 1.37
CA ILE A 166 6.06 8.72 2.61
C ILE A 166 4.81 9.32 3.26
N SER A 167 3.89 9.89 2.47
CA SER A 167 2.71 10.59 2.97
C SER A 167 1.82 9.74 3.88
N LEU A 168 1.73 8.41 3.68
CA LEU A 168 0.99 7.54 4.62
C LEU A 168 1.61 7.53 6.03
N VAL A 169 2.91 7.77 6.15
CA VAL A 169 3.64 7.79 7.43
C VAL A 169 3.70 9.19 8.04
N THR A 170 3.82 10.22 7.19
CA THR A 170 4.04 11.60 7.66
C THR A 170 2.75 12.39 7.82
N GLU A 171 1.71 12.07 7.04
CA GLU A 171 0.45 12.83 7.05
C GLU A 171 -0.69 12.14 7.81
N LEU A 172 -0.56 10.84 8.10
CA LEU A 172 -1.55 10.10 8.87
C LEU A 172 -1.04 9.84 10.29
N GLU A 173 -1.96 10.02 11.24
CA GLU A 173 -1.79 9.60 12.62
C GLU A 173 -2.13 8.11 12.72
N VAL A 174 -1.15 7.27 13.07
CA VAL A 174 -1.41 5.87 13.35
C VAL A 174 -1.99 5.74 14.76
N VAL A 175 -3.20 5.21 14.85
CA VAL A 175 -3.97 5.13 16.10
C VAL A 175 -4.48 3.71 16.35
N SER A 176 -4.95 3.44 17.57
CA SER A 176 -5.70 2.22 17.86
C SER A 176 -7.06 2.23 17.17
N VAL A 177 -7.50 1.07 16.71
CA VAL A 177 -8.84 0.88 16.10
C VAL A 177 -10.00 1.30 17.02
N SER A 178 -9.79 1.25 18.35
CA SER A 178 -10.79 1.68 19.35
C SER A 178 -11.14 3.17 19.32
N ILE A 179 -10.35 4.00 18.62
CA ILE A 179 -10.60 5.44 18.44
C ILE A 179 -11.63 5.71 17.33
N PHE A 180 -11.92 4.72 16.49
CA PHE A 180 -12.90 4.85 15.42
C PHE A 180 -14.33 4.67 15.97
N GLU A 181 -15.18 5.64 15.72
CA GLU A 181 -16.59 5.64 16.14
C GLU A 181 -17.44 5.04 15.02
N MET A 182 -17.62 3.72 15.03
CA MET A 182 -18.46 3.04 14.05
C MET A 182 -19.94 3.42 14.25
N LYS A 183 -20.58 3.93 13.20
CA LYS A 183 -22.01 4.32 13.23
C LYS A 183 -22.96 3.14 13.08
N GLU A 184 -22.46 2.05 12.53
CA GLU A 184 -23.19 0.82 12.24
C GLU A 184 -22.28 -0.35 12.59
N ASP A 185 -22.90 -1.49 12.89
CA ASP A 185 -22.18 -2.74 13.12
C ASP A 185 -21.83 -3.41 11.78
N TYR A 186 -20.59 -3.90 11.71
CA TYR A 186 -20.05 -4.56 10.53
C TYR A 186 -19.20 -5.76 10.94
N ASP A 187 -19.37 -6.84 10.18
CA ASP A 187 -18.50 -8.01 10.20
C ASP A 187 -17.42 -7.87 9.11
N LEU A 188 -16.19 -8.19 9.50
CA LEU A 188 -15.02 -8.28 8.63
C LEU A 188 -14.69 -9.75 8.39
N TYR A 189 -14.79 -10.16 7.13
CA TYR A 189 -14.41 -11.48 6.64
C TYR A 189 -13.07 -11.38 5.93
N TYR A 190 -12.13 -12.27 6.24
CA TYR A 190 -10.81 -12.25 5.63
C TYR A 190 -10.13 -13.62 5.69
N ILE A 191 -9.12 -13.82 4.86
CA ILE A 191 -8.30 -15.03 4.86
C ILE A 191 -7.14 -14.83 5.83
N SER A 192 -6.85 -15.83 6.66
CA SER A 192 -5.74 -15.81 7.62
C SER A 192 -4.38 -15.60 6.92
N PRO A 193 -3.36 -15.08 7.62
CA PRO A 193 -2.05 -14.80 7.01
C PRO A 193 -1.37 -16.01 6.38
N ASP A 194 -1.65 -17.22 6.88
CA ASP A 194 -1.14 -18.49 6.34
C ASP A 194 -1.96 -19.05 5.17
N GLY A 195 -3.04 -18.38 4.78
CA GLY A 195 -3.91 -18.77 3.68
C GLY A 195 -4.83 -19.95 3.98
N LYS A 196 -4.90 -20.45 5.23
CA LYS A 196 -5.58 -21.71 5.54
C LYS A 196 -7.01 -21.57 6.02
N ASN A 197 -7.37 -20.44 6.60
CA ASN A 197 -8.67 -20.25 7.23
C ASN A 197 -9.32 -18.97 6.74
N VAL A 198 -10.64 -19.00 6.66
CA VAL A 198 -11.45 -17.80 6.57
C VAL A 198 -11.89 -17.44 7.98
N LEU A 199 -11.60 -16.21 8.35
CA LEU A 199 -11.85 -15.64 9.65
C LEU A 199 -12.96 -14.59 9.54
N ARG A 200 -13.78 -14.49 10.60
CA ARG A 200 -14.71 -13.40 10.82
C ARG A 200 -14.32 -12.67 12.11
N SER A 201 -14.35 -11.36 12.09
CA SER A 201 -14.19 -10.52 13.29
C SER A 201 -15.07 -9.28 13.16
N ASN A 202 -15.27 -8.53 14.23
CA ASN A 202 -15.79 -7.17 14.10
C ASN A 202 -14.71 -6.20 13.57
N LEU A 203 -15.09 -4.96 13.21
CA LEU A 203 -14.14 -3.94 12.75
C LEU A 203 -13.17 -3.43 13.82
N ALA A 204 -13.34 -3.81 15.09
CA ALA A 204 -12.34 -3.57 16.14
C ALA A 204 -11.28 -4.68 16.21
N GLY A 205 -11.33 -5.67 15.31
CA GLY A 205 -10.43 -6.82 15.29
C GLY A 205 -10.64 -7.76 16.47
N LYS A 206 -11.79 -7.68 17.14
CA LYS A 206 -12.17 -8.55 18.26
C LYS A 206 -13.15 -9.62 17.78
N GLU A 207 -13.41 -10.59 18.65
CA GLU A 207 -14.37 -11.69 18.39
C GLU A 207 -14.00 -12.49 17.14
N THR A 208 -12.70 -12.70 16.93
CA THR A 208 -12.21 -13.46 15.80
C THR A 208 -12.61 -14.92 15.92
N GLU A 209 -13.31 -15.43 14.91
CA GLU A 209 -13.70 -16.82 14.79
C GLU A 209 -13.32 -17.38 13.42
N VAL A 210 -13.08 -18.69 13.36
CA VAL A 210 -12.86 -19.42 12.11
C VAL A 210 -14.21 -19.85 11.56
N ILE A 211 -14.58 -19.37 10.38
CA ILE A 211 -15.87 -19.71 9.74
C ILE A 211 -15.75 -20.77 8.65
N ALA A 212 -14.56 -20.92 8.06
CA ALA A 212 -14.25 -21.97 7.09
C ALA A 212 -12.75 -22.29 7.08
N THR A 213 -12.41 -23.53 6.77
CA THR A 213 -11.03 -23.96 6.49
C THR A 213 -10.89 -24.20 5.00
N LEU A 214 -9.84 -23.63 4.40
CA LEU A 214 -9.53 -23.72 2.98
C LEU A 214 -8.65 -24.96 2.74
N ASP A 215 -9.28 -26.09 2.46
CA ASP A 215 -8.63 -27.33 2.04
C ASP A 215 -8.87 -27.56 0.55
N MET A 216 -8.14 -26.82 -0.30
CA MET A 216 -8.34 -26.82 -1.75
C MET A 216 -7.01 -26.79 -2.50
N ASP A 217 -6.99 -27.37 -3.70
CA ASP A 217 -5.84 -27.37 -4.61
C ASP A 217 -5.66 -25.97 -5.25
N GLY A 218 -5.11 -25.00 -4.52
CA GLY A 218 -4.89 -23.64 -5.03
C GLY A 218 -4.28 -22.68 -4.01
N ILE A 219 -3.80 -21.54 -4.50
CA ILE A 219 -3.39 -20.41 -3.63
C ILE A 219 -4.58 -19.45 -3.55
N PRO A 220 -5.17 -19.23 -2.37
CA PRO A 220 -6.26 -18.26 -2.23
C PRO A 220 -5.71 -16.84 -2.50
N ASP A 221 -6.43 -16.07 -3.31
CA ASP A 221 -6.10 -14.66 -3.61
C ASP A 221 -6.93 -13.71 -2.75
N ARG A 222 -8.26 -13.86 -2.73
CA ARG A 222 -9.17 -12.98 -1.97
C ARG A 222 -10.53 -13.59 -1.72
N LEU A 223 -11.32 -12.95 -0.85
CA LEU A 223 -12.75 -13.20 -0.71
C LEU A 223 -13.57 -12.26 -1.59
N CYS A 224 -14.72 -12.76 -2.05
CA CYS A 224 -15.71 -12.02 -2.82
C CYS A 224 -17.10 -12.22 -2.20
N ALA A 225 -17.88 -11.15 -2.15
CA ALA A 225 -19.30 -11.23 -1.81
C ALA A 225 -20.11 -11.08 -3.08
N TYR A 226 -21.00 -12.03 -3.35
CA TYR A 226 -21.81 -12.05 -4.57
C TYR A 226 -23.30 -11.90 -4.21
N PRO A 227 -24.04 -11.00 -4.88
CA PRO A 227 -25.46 -10.86 -4.65
C PRO A 227 -26.20 -12.09 -5.18
N LYS A 228 -27.08 -12.69 -4.36
CA LYS A 228 -27.83 -13.90 -4.76
C LYS A 228 -28.77 -13.67 -5.94
N LYS A 229 -29.23 -12.45 -6.09
CA LYS A 229 -30.13 -12.05 -7.16
C LYS A 229 -29.72 -10.70 -7.72
N ILE A 230 -29.56 -10.69 -9.04
CA ILE A 230 -29.36 -9.48 -9.83
C ILE A 230 -30.65 -9.26 -10.62
N VAL A 231 -31.15 -8.03 -10.61
CA VAL A 231 -32.33 -7.63 -11.38
C VAL A 231 -31.83 -6.79 -12.55
N GLU A 232 -32.24 -7.17 -13.75
CA GLU A 232 -32.01 -6.36 -14.94
C GLU A 232 -33.11 -5.30 -15.03
N GLU A 233 -32.72 -4.04 -15.05
CA GLU A 233 -33.63 -2.92 -15.28
C GLU A 233 -33.33 -2.29 -16.63
N THR A 234 -34.37 -2.06 -17.44
CA THR A 234 -34.24 -1.27 -18.65
C THR A 234 -34.24 0.20 -18.27
N LYS A 235 -33.10 0.87 -18.46
CA LYS A 235 -32.99 2.31 -18.29
C LYS A 235 -33.63 2.99 -19.51
N GLU A 236 -34.57 3.89 -19.26
CA GLU A 236 -35.15 4.73 -20.31
C GLU A 236 -34.06 5.71 -20.78
N GLY A 237 -33.24 5.27 -21.72
CA GLY A 237 -32.09 6.01 -22.21
C GLY A 237 -32.50 7.27 -22.98
N THR A 238 -31.61 8.25 -23.03
CA THR A 238 -31.74 9.42 -23.92
C THR A 238 -31.71 9.03 -25.39
N ASN A 239 -31.13 7.87 -25.73
CA ASN A 239 -31.16 7.30 -27.06
C ASN A 239 -32.29 6.27 -27.18
N LYS A 240 -33.35 6.62 -27.91
CA LYS A 240 -34.54 5.78 -28.09
C LYS A 240 -34.26 4.49 -28.88
N ASP A 241 -33.14 4.43 -29.59
CA ASP A 241 -32.89 3.34 -30.54
C ASP A 241 -32.33 2.07 -29.88
N TYR A 242 -31.80 2.16 -28.65
CA TYR A 242 -31.22 1.03 -27.94
C TYR A 242 -31.50 1.13 -26.43
N PRO A 243 -32.48 0.37 -25.91
CA PRO A 243 -32.70 0.31 -24.46
C PRO A 243 -31.46 -0.27 -23.78
N GLU A 244 -30.87 0.51 -22.87
CA GLU A 244 -29.73 0.07 -22.07
C GLU A 244 -30.26 -0.71 -20.86
N THR A 245 -29.94 -2.00 -20.78
CA THR A 245 -30.21 -2.82 -19.59
C THR A 245 -29.07 -2.68 -18.60
N ILE A 246 -29.37 -2.19 -17.41
CA ILE A 246 -28.42 -2.11 -16.29
C ILE A 246 -28.71 -3.23 -15.29
N GLN A 247 -27.65 -3.76 -14.69
CA GLN A 247 -27.77 -4.74 -13.62
C GLN A 247 -27.86 -4.04 -12.27
N ARG A 248 -28.84 -4.42 -11.44
CA ARG A 248 -28.97 -3.93 -10.06
C ARG A 248 -28.94 -5.06 -9.05
N VAL A 249 -28.37 -4.77 -7.89
CA VAL A 249 -28.38 -5.70 -6.76
C VAL A 249 -29.76 -5.73 -6.11
N CYS A 250 -30.35 -6.92 -5.97
CA CYS A 250 -31.52 -7.13 -5.12
C CYS A 250 -31.05 -7.37 -3.68
N TRP A 251 -30.96 -6.30 -2.91
CA TRP A 251 -30.43 -6.30 -1.54
C TRP A 251 -31.20 -7.23 -0.60
N GLU A 252 -32.49 -7.47 -0.87
CA GLU A 252 -33.35 -8.35 -0.07
C GLU A 252 -33.00 -9.83 -0.23
N SER A 253 -32.30 -10.20 -1.30
CA SER A 253 -31.94 -11.60 -1.56
C SER A 253 -30.70 -12.06 -0.80
N GLY A 254 -29.97 -11.14 -0.15
CA GLY A 254 -28.73 -11.46 0.57
C GLY A 254 -27.55 -11.74 -0.36
N PHE A 255 -26.45 -12.17 0.26
CA PHE A 255 -25.17 -12.39 -0.39
C PHE A 255 -24.57 -13.75 -0.02
N ASP A 256 -23.84 -14.31 -0.97
CA ASP A 256 -23.02 -15.50 -0.80
C ASP A 256 -21.54 -15.11 -0.73
N LEU A 257 -20.76 -15.84 0.07
CA LEU A 257 -19.32 -15.62 0.23
C LEU A 257 -18.55 -16.62 -0.61
N TYR A 258 -17.66 -16.12 -1.45
CA TYR A 258 -16.78 -16.91 -2.31
C TYR A 258 -15.32 -16.65 -1.96
N VAL A 259 -14.47 -17.63 -2.25
CA VAL A 259 -13.01 -17.44 -2.35
C VAL A 259 -12.61 -17.49 -3.81
N LEU A 260 -11.78 -16.52 -4.23
CA LEU A 260 -11.08 -16.54 -5.50
C LEU A 260 -9.72 -17.21 -5.28
N MET A 261 -9.43 -18.26 -6.02
CA MET A 261 -8.18 -19.02 -5.92
C MET A 261 -7.44 -19.05 -7.24
N ASN A 262 -6.11 -19.02 -7.19
CA ASN A 262 -5.25 -19.28 -8.33
C ASN A 262 -4.86 -20.77 -8.36
N VAL A 263 -5.37 -21.50 -9.35
CA VAL A 263 -5.07 -22.92 -9.59
C VAL A 263 -4.33 -23.04 -10.92
N ASN A 264 -3.02 -23.26 -10.88
CA ASN A 264 -2.17 -23.38 -12.07
C ASN A 264 -2.26 -22.15 -13.00
N ASN A 265 -2.24 -20.94 -12.44
CA ASN A 265 -2.42 -19.66 -13.16
C ASN A 265 -3.82 -19.46 -13.76
N VAL A 266 -4.81 -20.24 -13.31
CA VAL A 266 -6.21 -20.06 -13.67
C VAL A 266 -6.99 -19.72 -12.42
N TYR A 267 -7.65 -18.57 -12.44
CA TYR A 267 -8.48 -18.15 -11.34
C TYR A 267 -9.82 -18.88 -11.35
N LYS A 268 -10.20 -19.41 -10.18
CA LYS A 268 -11.45 -20.11 -9.95
C LYS A 268 -12.13 -19.56 -8.70
N THR A 269 -13.41 -19.27 -8.80
CA THR A 269 -14.26 -18.92 -7.67
C THR A 269 -14.86 -20.18 -7.06
N THR A 270 -14.80 -20.29 -5.73
CA THR A 270 -15.42 -21.39 -4.98
C THR A 270 -16.34 -20.82 -3.91
N LEU A 271 -17.59 -21.30 -3.88
CA LEU A 271 -18.57 -20.91 -2.86
C LEU A 271 -18.12 -21.45 -1.50
N LEU A 272 -18.12 -20.58 -0.49
CA LEU A 272 -17.77 -20.93 0.89
C LEU A 272 -19.01 -20.99 1.78
N ILE A 273 -19.83 -19.94 1.76
CA ILE A 273 -20.97 -19.77 2.67
C ILE A 273 -22.13 -19.16 1.89
N GLU A 274 -23.26 -19.85 1.86
CA GLU A 274 -24.51 -19.30 1.33
C GLU A 274 -25.17 -18.37 2.36
N ASN A 275 -25.79 -17.29 1.89
CA ASN A 275 -26.50 -16.30 2.71
C ASN A 275 -25.67 -15.78 3.89
N PHE A 276 -24.37 -15.57 3.70
CA PHE A 276 -23.48 -15.17 4.79
C PHE A 276 -23.86 -13.80 5.37
N SER A 277 -24.50 -12.94 4.58
CA SER A 277 -24.97 -11.63 5.01
C SER A 277 -26.19 -11.16 4.22
N ALA A 278 -27.06 -10.39 4.88
CA ALA A 278 -28.14 -9.67 4.22
C ALA A 278 -27.62 -8.52 3.34
N ARG A 279 -26.46 -7.94 3.65
CA ARG A 279 -25.91 -6.80 2.91
C ARG A 279 -24.39 -6.79 2.94
N SER A 280 -23.76 -6.82 1.77
CA SER A 280 -22.31 -6.66 1.63
C SER A 280 -21.99 -5.47 0.74
N ALA A 281 -20.80 -4.89 0.92
CA ALA A 281 -20.32 -3.88 0.00
C ALA A 281 -20.06 -4.47 -1.39
N VAL A 282 -20.51 -3.78 -2.42
CA VAL A 282 -20.27 -4.12 -3.83
C VAL A 282 -19.74 -2.92 -4.59
N LEU A 283 -19.16 -3.15 -5.76
CA LEU A 283 -18.81 -2.05 -6.64
C LEU A 283 -20.04 -1.62 -7.44
N LEU A 284 -20.37 -0.34 -7.32
CA LEU A 284 -21.45 0.30 -8.06
C LEU A 284 -20.87 1.43 -8.92
N SER A 285 -21.39 1.60 -10.13
CA SER A 285 -21.15 2.78 -10.96
C SER A 285 -22.49 3.29 -11.45
N ASP A 286 -22.87 4.52 -11.10
CA ASP A 286 -24.21 5.05 -11.43
C ASP A 286 -25.37 4.16 -10.96
N GLY A 287 -25.18 3.43 -9.85
CA GLY A 287 -26.15 2.47 -9.32
C GLY A 287 -26.18 1.12 -10.06
N GLU A 288 -25.40 0.96 -11.13
CA GLU A 288 -25.21 -0.32 -11.82
C GLU A 288 -24.22 -1.19 -11.07
N TYR A 289 -24.61 -2.44 -10.83
CA TYR A 289 -23.73 -3.48 -10.34
C TYR A 289 -22.78 -3.92 -11.44
N LEU A 290 -21.49 -3.81 -11.16
CA LEU A 290 -20.48 -3.99 -12.19
C LEU A 290 -20.07 -5.45 -12.43
N GLY A 291 -20.29 -6.37 -11.49
CA GLY A 291 -20.16 -7.83 -11.68
C GLY A 291 -18.80 -8.42 -12.13
N PHE A 292 -17.86 -7.62 -12.64
CA PHE A 292 -16.68 -8.08 -13.37
C PHE A 292 -15.48 -8.49 -12.49
N TRP A 293 -15.70 -8.70 -11.20
CA TRP A 293 -14.64 -8.89 -10.20
C TRP A 293 -14.38 -10.34 -9.81
N ASP A 294 -15.09 -11.26 -10.46
CA ASP A 294 -15.00 -12.72 -10.31
C ASP A 294 -13.83 -13.34 -11.12
N THR A 295 -13.01 -12.50 -11.77
CA THR A 295 -11.79 -12.88 -12.49
C THR A 295 -10.66 -11.92 -12.16
N GLU A 296 -9.41 -12.40 -12.12
CA GLU A 296 -8.23 -11.53 -11.96
C GLU A 296 -8.26 -10.45 -13.04
N THR A 297 -8.33 -9.20 -12.62
CA THR A 297 -8.23 -8.06 -13.53
C THR A 297 -7.31 -7.03 -12.89
N GLU A 298 -6.62 -6.26 -13.74
CA GLU A 298 -5.90 -5.03 -13.38
C GLU A 298 -6.81 -3.98 -12.69
N TRP A 299 -8.09 -4.29 -12.47
CA TRP A 299 -9.07 -3.40 -11.89
C TRP A 299 -9.19 -3.53 -10.39
N ASP A 300 -8.52 -4.50 -9.76
CA ASP A 300 -8.45 -4.60 -8.29
C ASP A 300 -7.98 -3.32 -7.60
N ASP A 301 -7.22 -2.54 -8.36
CA ASP A 301 -6.59 -1.32 -7.93
C ASP A 301 -7.33 -0.09 -8.47
N LYS A 302 -8.63 0.00 -8.16
CA LYS A 302 -9.48 1.13 -8.56
C LYS A 302 -10.45 1.55 -7.46
N GLY A 303 -11.74 1.30 -7.66
CA GLY A 303 -12.81 1.82 -6.83
C GLY A 303 -13.03 0.97 -5.59
N PHE A 304 -13.26 1.64 -4.47
CA PHE A 304 -13.68 0.96 -3.25
C PHE A 304 -15.14 0.49 -3.41
N LYS A 305 -15.41 -0.74 -2.95
CA LYS A 305 -16.77 -1.27 -2.82
C LYS A 305 -17.55 -0.40 -1.83
N THR A 306 -18.85 -0.25 -1.99
CA THR A 306 -19.68 0.58 -1.11
C THR A 306 -21.00 -0.09 -0.80
N PHE A 307 -21.62 0.29 0.33
CA PHE A 307 -23.00 -0.05 0.64
C PHE A 307 -24.00 0.90 -0.06
N GLY A 308 -23.52 1.90 -0.81
CA GLY A 308 -24.34 2.93 -1.47
C GLY A 308 -24.72 4.09 -0.55
N ASP A 309 -24.07 4.20 0.61
CA ASP A 309 -24.34 5.18 1.67
C ASP A 309 -23.20 6.20 1.85
N ALA A 310 -22.19 6.16 0.99
CA ALA A 310 -21.12 7.14 0.90
C ALA A 310 -21.66 8.57 0.84
N LYS A 311 -21.05 9.51 1.58
CA LYS A 311 -21.59 10.89 1.66
C LYS A 311 -20.60 11.96 1.27
N LYS A 312 -19.36 11.88 1.77
CA LYS A 312 -18.41 12.99 1.68
C LYS A 312 -17.12 12.65 0.99
N TRP A 313 -16.71 11.39 0.97
CA TRP A 313 -15.40 10.98 0.48
C TRP A 313 -15.53 9.91 -0.59
N GLU A 314 -14.59 9.92 -1.51
CA GLU A 314 -14.41 8.86 -2.49
C GLU A 314 -12.99 8.34 -2.40
N TYR A 315 -12.87 7.03 -2.53
CA TYR A 315 -11.63 6.30 -2.41
C TYR A 315 -11.31 5.61 -3.72
N TYR A 316 -10.07 5.78 -4.13
CA TYR A 316 -9.52 5.15 -5.31
C TYR A 316 -8.10 4.68 -5.00
N SER A 317 -7.83 3.38 -5.12
CA SER A 317 -6.45 2.90 -5.20
C SER A 317 -6.02 2.87 -6.66
N ASP A 318 -4.71 2.95 -6.93
CA ASP A 318 -4.14 2.61 -8.22
C ASP A 318 -3.20 1.41 -8.12
N TYR A 319 -2.83 0.86 -9.27
CA TYR A 319 -1.91 -0.29 -9.38
C TYR A 319 -0.56 -0.06 -8.68
N TRP A 320 -0.19 1.20 -8.47
CA TRP A 320 1.06 1.59 -7.82
C TRP A 320 0.99 1.58 -6.29
N GLY A 321 -0.20 1.33 -5.73
CA GLY A 321 -0.46 1.38 -4.30
C GLY A 321 -0.78 2.77 -3.78
N ARG A 322 -1.05 3.74 -4.67
CA ARG A 322 -1.47 5.08 -4.27
C ARG A 322 -2.94 5.08 -3.92
N LEU A 323 -3.26 5.48 -2.70
CA LEU A 323 -4.63 5.76 -2.27
C LEU A 323 -4.94 7.24 -2.48
N THR A 324 -5.81 7.50 -3.44
CA THR A 324 -6.40 8.80 -3.69
C THR A 324 -7.69 8.92 -2.89
N VAL A 325 -7.81 10.02 -2.14
CA VAL A 325 -8.99 10.35 -1.36
C VAL A 325 -9.50 11.72 -1.80
N THR A 326 -10.72 11.74 -2.33
CA THR A 326 -11.33 12.94 -2.89
C THR A 326 -12.55 13.34 -2.10
N GLN A 327 -12.61 14.58 -1.64
CA GLN A 327 -13.82 15.10 -1.00
C GLN A 327 -14.87 15.41 -2.07
N VAL A 328 -16.04 14.79 -1.93
CA VAL A 328 -17.22 15.03 -2.77
C VAL A 328 -17.85 16.34 -2.33
N ARG A 329 -18.14 17.22 -3.29
CA ARG A 329 -18.77 18.51 -3.01
C ARG A 329 -20.20 18.28 -2.56
N LYS A 330 -20.67 19.12 -1.63
CA LYS A 330 -22.07 19.08 -1.15
C LYS A 330 -23.03 19.27 -2.34
N GLY A 331 -23.83 18.26 -2.63
CA GLY A 331 -24.79 18.26 -3.75
C GLY A 331 -24.39 17.36 -4.92
N ASP A 332 -23.12 16.95 -5.02
CA ASP A 332 -22.70 15.88 -5.95
C ASP A 332 -22.99 14.52 -5.28
N HIS A 333 -23.47 13.54 -6.06
CA HIS A 333 -23.59 12.16 -5.59
C HIS A 333 -22.23 11.44 -5.77
N PRO A 334 -21.69 10.80 -4.72
CA PRO A 334 -20.52 9.96 -4.86
C PRO A 334 -20.81 8.81 -5.84
N TYR A 335 -19.83 8.45 -6.68
CA TYR A 335 -19.90 7.32 -7.63
C TYR A 335 -20.87 7.45 -8.82
N THR A 336 -21.31 8.66 -9.19
CA THR A 336 -21.99 8.88 -10.47
C THR A 336 -21.01 9.31 -11.56
N SER A 337 -20.84 8.50 -12.62
CA SER A 337 -19.74 8.59 -13.59
C SER A 337 -20.02 9.49 -14.81
N ALA A 338 -21.29 9.73 -15.13
CA ALA A 338 -21.65 10.33 -16.43
C ALA A 338 -21.21 11.79 -16.61
N GLU A 339 -21.14 12.60 -15.56
CA GLU A 339 -20.82 14.04 -15.69
C GLU A 339 -19.34 14.38 -15.47
N ARG A 340 -18.56 13.50 -14.83
CA ARG A 340 -17.19 13.82 -14.42
C ARG A 340 -16.14 13.72 -15.54
N ARG A 341 -16.41 12.94 -16.59
CA ARG A 341 -15.44 12.68 -17.67
C ARG A 341 -15.44 13.72 -18.80
N SER A 342 -16.44 14.59 -18.91
CA SER A 342 -16.61 15.44 -20.11
C SER A 342 -16.51 16.95 -19.88
N SER A 343 -16.70 17.45 -18.65
CA SER A 343 -16.64 18.90 -18.42
C SER A 343 -15.24 19.35 -17.99
N SER A 344 -14.34 19.57 -18.95
CA SER A 344 -13.06 20.29 -18.75
C SER A 344 -13.25 21.76 -18.35
N THR A 345 -14.49 22.23 -18.26
CA THR A 345 -14.90 23.61 -17.97
C THR A 345 -15.45 23.82 -16.56
N ARG A 346 -15.44 22.82 -15.65
CA ARG A 346 -15.87 23.03 -14.26
C ARG A 346 -14.93 24.03 -13.57
N GLU A 347 -15.50 25.11 -13.04
CA GLU A 347 -14.76 26.12 -12.28
C GLU A 347 -13.90 25.46 -11.18
N PRO A 348 -12.66 25.93 -10.97
CA PRO A 348 -11.71 25.41 -10.01
C PRO A 348 -12.12 25.76 -8.57
N GLY A 349 -13.30 25.32 -8.14
CA GLY A 349 -13.60 25.14 -6.73
C GLY A 349 -12.60 24.14 -6.16
N LYS A 350 -11.95 24.51 -5.06
CA LYS A 350 -10.88 23.76 -4.42
C LYS A 350 -11.39 22.42 -3.87
N SER A 351 -11.47 21.39 -4.71
CA SER A 351 -11.69 20.01 -4.25
C SER A 351 -10.50 19.63 -3.39
N ILE A 352 -10.76 19.21 -2.14
CA ILE A 352 -9.70 18.68 -1.29
C ILE A 352 -9.33 17.32 -1.87
N PHE A 353 -8.12 17.26 -2.41
CA PHE A 353 -7.52 16.06 -2.97
C PHE A 353 -6.36 15.67 -2.06
N ALA A 354 -6.46 14.51 -1.42
CA ALA A 354 -5.39 13.92 -0.64
C ALA A 354 -4.90 12.65 -1.34
N SER A 355 -3.61 12.39 -1.25
CA SER A 355 -2.98 11.24 -1.86
C SER A 355 -2.01 10.60 -0.89
N TYR A 356 -2.31 9.38 -0.49
CA TYR A 356 -1.51 8.61 0.43
C TYR A 356 -0.80 7.47 -0.30
N TRP A 357 0.50 7.35 -0.12
CA TRP A 357 1.28 6.21 -0.62
C TRP A 357 2.49 5.97 0.30
N ILE A 358 3.08 4.78 0.19
CA ILE A 358 4.38 4.47 0.80
C ILE A 358 5.29 3.95 -0.29
N HIS A 359 6.29 4.77 -0.63
CA HIS A 359 7.42 4.34 -1.44
C HIS A 359 8.68 4.39 -0.57
N ALA A 360 8.86 3.36 0.27
CA ALA A 360 10.11 3.15 0.98
C ALA A 360 10.97 2.12 0.21
N PRO A 361 12.31 2.22 0.22
CA PRO A 361 13.18 1.27 -0.48
C PRO A 361 12.99 -0.21 -0.08
N PHE A 362 12.42 -0.44 1.11
CA PHE A 362 12.28 -1.75 1.73
C PHE A 362 10.82 -2.18 1.92
N VAL A 363 9.87 -1.24 1.72
CA VAL A 363 8.44 -1.48 1.88
C VAL A 363 7.71 -0.77 0.74
N GLN A 364 7.07 -1.58 -0.09
CA GLN A 364 6.03 -1.14 -1.01
C GLN A 364 4.76 -1.89 -0.63
N TRP A 365 3.76 -1.14 -0.17
CA TRP A 365 2.47 -1.69 0.17
C TRP A 365 1.43 -1.19 -0.83
N SER A 366 0.91 -2.10 -1.64
CA SER A 366 -0.26 -1.84 -2.46
C SER A 366 -1.51 -1.75 -1.59
N ILE A 367 -2.52 -1.05 -2.09
CA ILE A 367 -3.82 -0.92 -1.43
C ILE A 367 -4.85 -1.61 -2.29
N ARG A 368 -5.40 -2.73 -1.79
CA ARG A 368 -6.29 -3.62 -2.52
C ARG A 368 -7.58 -3.88 -1.74
N ASN A 369 -8.61 -4.38 -2.43
CA ASN A 369 -9.86 -4.87 -1.83
C ASN A 369 -10.54 -3.83 -0.91
N GLY A 370 -10.49 -2.57 -1.29
CA GLY A 370 -11.03 -1.47 -0.50
C GLY A 370 -12.55 -1.50 -0.41
N THR A 371 -13.09 -1.18 0.76
CA THR A 371 -14.50 -1.00 1.05
C THR A 371 -14.72 0.32 1.78
N HIS A 372 -15.66 1.11 1.29
CA HIS A 372 -16.15 2.34 1.88
C HIS A 372 -17.39 2.03 2.73
N ILE A 373 -17.33 2.35 4.02
CA ILE A 373 -18.38 2.08 5.01
C ILE A 373 -18.97 3.37 5.61
N ALA A 374 -20.05 3.23 6.39
CA ALA A 374 -20.68 4.36 7.08
C ALA A 374 -19.68 5.14 7.95
N GLY A 375 -19.90 6.46 8.02
CA GLY A 375 -18.93 7.37 8.67
C GLY A 375 -17.88 7.92 7.71
N ASP A 376 -17.97 7.55 6.43
CA ASP A 376 -16.97 7.82 5.39
C ASP A 376 -15.60 7.20 5.72
N TYR A 377 -15.58 5.99 6.31
CA TYR A 377 -14.34 5.26 6.57
C TYR A 377 -13.99 4.32 5.42
N ALA A 378 -12.71 4.08 5.21
CA ALA A 378 -12.19 3.13 4.24
C ALA A 378 -11.53 1.94 4.94
N VAL A 379 -11.99 0.71 4.66
CA VAL A 379 -11.39 -0.55 5.09
C VAL A 379 -10.71 -1.20 3.89
N PHE A 380 -9.44 -1.56 3.98
CA PHE A 380 -8.69 -2.09 2.84
C PHE A 380 -7.51 -2.97 3.26
N LEU A 381 -7.00 -3.75 2.32
CA LEU A 381 -5.74 -4.48 2.48
C LEU A 381 -4.58 -3.56 2.13
N LEU A 382 -3.66 -3.35 3.07
CA LEU A 382 -2.40 -2.65 2.92
C LEU A 382 -1.25 -3.68 2.83
N GLY A 383 -0.53 -3.69 1.73
CA GLY A 383 0.56 -4.65 1.51
C GLY A 383 0.03 -6.07 1.34
N LYS A 384 0.67 -7.04 2.01
CA LYS A 384 0.35 -8.46 1.82
C LYS A 384 -0.73 -8.96 2.76
N ASP A 385 -0.79 -8.44 3.98
CA ASP A 385 -1.55 -9.07 5.05
C ASP A 385 -2.00 -8.09 6.16
N GLN A 386 -2.04 -6.77 5.90
CA GLN A 386 -2.48 -5.80 6.90
C GLN A 386 -3.82 -5.21 6.52
N ILE A 387 -4.89 -5.59 7.22
CA ILE A 387 -6.21 -5.02 6.98
C ILE A 387 -6.31 -3.75 7.82
N CYS A 388 -6.45 -2.62 7.16
CA CYS A 388 -6.43 -1.30 7.80
C CYS A 388 -7.77 -0.59 7.65
N ILE A 389 -8.05 0.33 8.57
CA ILE A 389 -9.12 1.33 8.46
C ILE A 389 -8.56 2.74 8.44
N LEU A 390 -9.11 3.60 7.59
CA LEU A 390 -8.74 5.00 7.41
C LEU A 390 -9.92 5.94 7.65
N ASP A 391 -9.69 6.99 8.45
CA ASP A 391 -10.51 8.18 8.58
C ASP A 391 -9.79 9.34 7.85
N PRO A 392 -10.25 9.74 6.66
CA PRO A 392 -9.58 10.79 5.89
C PRO A 392 -9.86 12.19 6.45
N GLU A 393 -10.96 12.38 7.18
CA GLU A 393 -11.33 13.66 7.79
C GLU A 393 -10.37 13.98 8.93
N LYS A 394 -10.13 12.98 9.81
CA LYS A 394 -9.22 13.11 10.95
C LYS A 394 -7.77 12.74 10.61
N LYS A 395 -7.50 12.29 9.38
CA LYS A 395 -6.19 11.77 8.92
C LYS A 395 -5.66 10.67 9.83
N ARG A 396 -6.48 9.68 10.16
CA ARG A 396 -6.12 8.58 11.07
C ARG A 396 -6.17 7.25 10.37
N ILE A 397 -5.20 6.39 10.67
CA ILE A 397 -5.16 5.01 10.17
C ILE A 397 -4.94 4.04 11.33
N ALA A 398 -5.59 2.88 11.29
CA ALA A 398 -5.38 1.80 12.26
C ALA A 398 -5.27 0.45 11.56
N LEU A 399 -4.47 -0.44 12.14
CA LEU A 399 -4.46 -1.86 11.81
C LEU A 399 -5.64 -2.54 12.52
N ILE A 400 -6.52 -3.21 11.77
CA ILE A 400 -7.64 -3.98 12.32
C ILE A 400 -7.20 -5.42 12.59
N ALA A 401 -6.65 -6.08 11.57
CA ALA A 401 -6.33 -7.50 11.61
C ALA A 401 -5.18 -7.84 10.66
N ARG A 402 -4.59 -9.03 10.88
CA ARG A 402 -3.63 -9.64 9.96
C ARG A 402 -4.32 -10.69 9.09
N GLY A 403 -4.11 -10.61 7.79
CA GLY A 403 -4.74 -11.45 6.78
C GLY A 403 -5.02 -10.68 5.49
N PHE A 404 -5.68 -11.30 4.54
CA PHE A 404 -5.89 -10.72 3.22
C PHE A 404 -7.28 -11.02 2.63
N GLY A 405 -7.59 -10.37 1.51
CA GLY A 405 -8.91 -10.48 0.87
C GLY A 405 -10.08 -10.00 1.74
N PRO A 406 -10.03 -8.80 2.36
CA PRO A 406 -11.11 -8.33 3.22
C PRO A 406 -12.44 -8.16 2.48
N VAL A 407 -13.52 -8.62 3.10
CA VAL A 407 -14.91 -8.37 2.73
C VAL A 407 -15.61 -7.81 3.96
N VAL A 408 -16.22 -6.63 3.82
CA VAL A 408 -17.01 -6.02 4.88
C VAL A 408 -18.49 -6.21 4.56
N ALA A 409 -19.23 -6.72 5.54
CA ALA A 409 -20.65 -6.97 5.42
C ALA A 409 -21.40 -6.54 6.68
N LYS A 410 -22.70 -6.29 6.57
CA LYS A 410 -23.56 -6.09 7.74
C LYS A 410 -23.81 -7.44 8.41
N PRO A 411 -23.85 -7.52 9.75
CA PRO A 411 -24.21 -8.75 10.41
C PRO A 411 -25.61 -9.19 9.95
N PRO A 412 -25.90 -10.50 9.96
CA PRO A 412 -27.27 -10.97 9.80
C PRO A 412 -28.16 -10.23 10.81
N PRO A 413 -29.39 -9.82 10.43
CA PRO A 413 -30.31 -9.30 11.42
C PRO A 413 -30.42 -10.36 12.52
N GLU A 414 -30.07 -9.99 13.76
CA GLU A 414 -30.24 -10.90 14.90
C GLU A 414 -31.64 -11.47 14.80
N GLU A 415 -31.75 -12.79 14.68
CA GLU A 415 -33.06 -13.43 14.76
C GLU A 415 -33.60 -13.03 16.12
N ILE A 416 -34.50 -12.04 16.13
CA ILE A 416 -35.16 -11.58 17.35
C ILE A 416 -35.63 -12.86 18.01
N PRO A 417 -35.05 -13.26 19.16
CA PRO A 417 -35.27 -14.58 19.72
C PRO A 417 -36.78 -14.72 19.78
N LYS A 418 -37.33 -15.65 19.00
CA LYS A 418 -38.77 -15.84 18.92
C LYS A 418 -39.20 -16.03 20.36
N LYS A 419 -39.84 -15.02 20.95
CA LYS A 419 -40.36 -15.13 22.32
C LYS A 419 -41.15 -16.42 22.32
N SER A 420 -40.65 -17.42 23.06
CA SER A 420 -41.36 -18.69 23.19
C SER A 420 -42.77 -18.32 23.63
N PRO A 421 -43.84 -18.78 22.95
CA PRO A 421 -45.21 -18.48 23.33
C PRO A 421 -45.61 -18.91 24.76
N GLU A 422 -44.71 -19.54 25.53
CA GLU A 422 -45.02 -20.21 26.80
C GLU A 422 -45.12 -19.31 28.04
N GLU A 423 -44.77 -18.02 28.01
CA GLU A 423 -44.85 -17.16 29.23
C GLU A 423 -46.04 -16.19 29.29
N THR A 424 -47.09 -16.37 28.49
CA THR A 424 -48.29 -15.49 28.54
C THR A 424 -49.52 -16.16 29.17
N ASN A 425 -49.35 -17.10 30.12
CA ASN A 425 -50.50 -17.80 30.71
C ASN A 425 -50.47 -18.06 32.23
N GLU A 426 -49.76 -17.24 33.01
CA GLU A 426 -49.88 -17.26 34.48
C GLU A 426 -49.99 -15.85 35.07
N GLN A 427 -51.12 -15.17 34.86
CA GLN A 427 -51.63 -14.16 35.81
C GLN A 427 -53.06 -13.74 35.45
N THR A 428 -54.04 -14.59 35.79
CA THR A 428 -55.44 -14.14 35.94
C THR A 428 -56.19 -15.11 36.87
N ALA A 429 -55.78 -15.16 38.13
CA ALA A 429 -56.62 -15.67 39.20
C ALA A 429 -56.16 -15.06 40.53
N ASN A 430 -56.88 -14.02 40.98
CA ASN A 430 -57.28 -13.80 42.38
C ASN A 430 -57.52 -12.31 42.65
N GLU A 431 -58.71 -11.81 42.28
CA GLU A 431 -59.39 -10.79 43.09
C GLU A 431 -60.92 -11.06 43.03
N VAL A 432 -61.47 -11.52 44.15
CA VAL A 432 -62.90 -11.44 44.50
C VAL A 432 -62.95 -10.85 45.92
N PRO A 433 -63.71 -9.77 46.16
CA PRO A 433 -64.09 -9.33 47.50
C PRO A 433 -65.19 -10.20 48.13
#